data_AF-A0A941S6E2-F1
#
_entry.id   AF-A0A941S6E2-F1
#
_cell.length_a   1.000
_cell.length_b   1.000
_cell.length_c   1.000
_cell.angle_alpha   90.00
_cell.angle_beta   90.00
_cell.angle_gamma   90.00
#
_symmetry.space_group_name_H-M   'P 1'
#
loop_
_entity.id
_entity.type
_entity.pdbx_description
1 polymer ?
#
loop_
_entity_poly.entity_id
_entity_poly.type
_entity_poly.pdbx_seq_one_letter_code
_entity_poly.pdbx_strand_id
1 'polypeptide(L)'
;MPTAHQELGLLGEQVVVQRCACPKCKRSRTLIKLPPNFKCADVICDFCGYLGQVKAARVKDIDQIPKAVLGAAWKPQKERMDAAIYFPLFLVLVSGKRYAIYYLAADLQTIELFKPRAPLSKTARRAGWQGFIYDTARVKANFVRLV
;
A
#
# COMPACT_ATOMS: atom_id res chain seq x y z
N MET A 1 17.33 -13.85 5.45
CA MET A 1 17.03 -13.39 4.07
C MET A 1 15.59 -12.92 3.99
N PRO A 2 15.30 -11.82 3.25
CA PRO A 2 13.94 -11.40 3.01
C PRO A 2 13.19 -12.46 2.19
N THR A 3 11.89 -12.61 2.46
CA THR A 3 10.99 -13.44 1.66
C THR A 3 10.68 -12.74 0.34
N ALA A 4 10.22 -13.49 -0.67
CA ALA A 4 9.80 -12.92 -1.95
C ALA A 4 8.72 -11.82 -1.82
N HIS A 5 7.88 -11.87 -0.77
CA HIS A 5 6.92 -10.81 -0.46
C HIS A 5 7.58 -9.56 0.11
N GLN A 6 8.62 -9.72 0.94
CA GLN A 6 9.39 -8.58 1.46
C GLN A 6 10.20 -7.92 0.35
N GLU A 7 10.82 -8.69 -0.54
CA GLU A 7 11.52 -8.17 -1.72
C GLU A 7 10.57 -7.40 -2.63
N LEU A 8 9.36 -7.92 -2.88
CA LEU A 8 8.35 -7.23 -3.67
C LEU A 8 7.89 -5.92 -3.01
N GLY A 9 7.73 -5.91 -1.69
CA GLY A 9 7.40 -4.70 -0.94
C GLY A 9 8.50 -3.63 -1.06
N LEU A 10 9.76 -4.02 -0.85
CA LEU A 10 10.92 -3.14 -0.98
C LEU A 10 11.05 -2.57 -2.39
N LEU A 11 10.83 -3.39 -3.42
CA LEU A 11 10.79 -2.94 -4.81
C LEU A 11 9.71 -1.87 -5.00
N GLY A 12 8.50 -2.11 -4.47
CA GLY A 12 7.39 -1.17 -4.53
C GLY A 12 7.74 0.19 -3.92
N GLU A 13 8.25 0.20 -2.70
CA GLU A 13 8.68 1.42 -2.01
C GLU A 13 9.75 2.17 -2.81
N GLN A 14 10.73 1.43 -3.33
CA GLN A 14 11.82 2.00 -4.11
C GLN A 14 11.34 2.66 -5.41
N VAL A 15 10.47 2.01 -6.19
CA VAL A 15 10.00 2.60 -7.45
C VAL A 15 9.10 3.82 -7.20
N VAL A 16 8.32 3.84 -6.12
CA VAL A 16 7.52 5.02 -5.74
C VAL A 16 8.44 6.20 -5.42
N VAL A 17 9.44 6.01 -4.57
CA VAL A 17 10.44 7.04 -4.23
C VAL A 17 11.17 7.57 -5.46
N GLN A 18 11.54 6.69 -6.39
CA GLN A 18 12.31 7.06 -7.57
C GLN A 18 11.49 7.75 -8.67
N ARG A 19 10.21 7.40 -8.81
CA ARG A 19 9.40 7.79 -9.98
C ARG A 19 8.31 8.82 -9.67
N CYS A 20 7.85 8.90 -8.43
CA CYS A 20 6.72 9.77 -8.09
C CYS A 20 7.17 11.11 -7.51
N ALA A 21 6.48 12.19 -7.91
CA ALA A 21 6.48 13.43 -7.15
C ALA A 21 5.55 13.30 -5.93
N CYS A 22 5.75 14.13 -4.91
CA CYS A 22 4.85 14.17 -3.77
C CYS A 22 3.41 14.55 -4.21
N PRO A 23 2.37 13.74 -3.94
CA PRO A 23 1.00 14.07 -4.35
C PRO A 23 0.45 15.34 -3.69
N LYS A 24 0.95 15.72 -2.50
CA LYS A 24 0.53 16.92 -1.76
C LYS A 24 1.19 18.19 -2.30
N CYS A 25 2.51 18.29 -2.22
CA CYS A 25 3.25 19.51 -2.58
C CYS A 25 3.77 19.55 -4.03
N LYS A 26 3.57 18.47 -4.80
CA LYS A 26 3.98 18.30 -6.20
C LYS A 26 5.49 18.35 -6.46
N ARG A 27 6.32 18.56 -5.43
CA ARG A 27 7.79 18.55 -5.57
C ARG A 27 8.29 17.14 -5.89
N SER A 28 9.12 17.04 -6.92
CA SER A 28 9.85 15.84 -7.29
C SER A 28 11.01 15.57 -6.32
N ARG A 29 11.44 14.30 -6.21
CA ARG A 29 12.63 13.87 -5.43
C ARG A 29 12.60 14.22 -3.93
N THR A 30 11.41 14.28 -3.35
CA THR A 30 11.20 14.54 -1.91
C THR A 30 10.62 13.33 -1.16
N LEU A 31 10.10 12.32 -1.88
CA LEU A 31 9.62 11.11 -1.25
C LEU A 31 10.82 10.27 -0.79
N ILE A 32 10.85 9.90 0.48
CA ILE A 32 11.84 9.00 1.07
C ILE A 32 11.13 7.86 1.80
N LYS A 33 11.83 6.73 1.99
CA LYS A 33 11.28 5.58 2.71
C LYS A 33 11.29 5.84 4.22
N LEU A 34 10.21 5.46 4.89
CA LEU A 34 10.16 5.38 6.34
C LEU A 34 10.93 4.16 6.86
N PRO A 35 11.32 4.15 8.14
CA PRO A 35 11.92 2.98 8.76
C PRO A 35 11.01 1.74 8.68
N PRO A 36 11.58 0.53 8.58
CA PRO A 36 10.80 -0.70 8.62
C PRO A 36 9.90 -0.78 9.87
N ASN A 37 8.73 -1.40 9.71
CA ASN A 37 7.69 -1.53 10.76
C ASN A 37 7.01 -0.22 11.20
N PHE A 38 7.23 0.90 10.49
CA PHE A 38 6.37 2.06 10.64
C PHE A 38 4.92 1.66 10.33
N LYS A 39 4.00 2.02 11.23
CA LYS A 39 2.61 1.52 11.14
C LYS A 39 1.83 2.30 10.07
N CYS A 40 1.31 1.57 9.09
CA CYS A 40 0.33 2.04 8.10
C CYS A 40 0.83 3.10 7.10
N ALA A 41 2.14 3.37 7.05
CA ALA A 41 2.77 4.22 6.03
C ALA A 41 4.19 3.72 5.74
N ASP A 42 4.64 3.88 4.51
CA ASP A 42 5.98 3.42 4.08
C ASP A 42 6.84 4.55 3.48
N VAL A 43 6.23 5.65 3.03
CA VAL A 43 6.95 6.79 2.47
C VAL A 43 6.53 8.09 3.10
N ILE A 44 7.47 9.02 3.21
CA ILE A 44 7.27 10.39 3.69
C ILE A 44 7.85 11.38 2.67
N CYS A 45 7.20 12.54 2.49
CA CYS A 45 7.80 13.68 1.82
C CYS A 45 8.62 14.48 2.83
N ASP A 46 9.93 14.54 2.65
CA ASP A 46 10.87 15.27 3.52
C ASP A 46 10.67 16.79 3.51
N PHE A 47 9.95 17.32 2.51
CA PHE A 47 9.63 18.75 2.40
C PHE A 47 8.33 19.15 3.12
N CYS A 48 7.23 18.40 2.92
CA CYS A 48 5.90 18.81 3.40
C CYS A 48 5.25 17.88 4.43
N GLY A 49 5.97 16.83 4.85
CA GLY A 49 5.50 15.87 5.84
C GLY A 49 4.36 14.95 5.36
N TYR A 50 4.08 14.92 4.06
CA TYR A 50 3.10 13.97 3.49
C TYR A 50 3.50 12.54 3.81
N LEU A 51 2.53 11.70 4.21
CA LEU A 51 2.72 10.27 4.46
C LEU A 51 1.91 9.46 3.45
N GLY A 52 2.47 8.37 2.95
CA GLY A 52 1.77 7.44 2.05
C GLY A 52 2.10 5.99 2.35
N GLN A 53 1.12 5.11 2.13
CA GLN A 53 1.29 3.66 2.16
C GLN A 53 1.61 3.18 0.74
N VAL A 54 2.51 2.22 0.64
CA VAL A 54 2.82 1.48 -0.58
C VAL A 54 2.35 0.03 -0.42
N LYS A 55 1.74 -0.49 -1.49
CA LYS A 55 1.49 -1.93 -1.64
C LYS A 55 1.94 -2.37 -3.01
N ALA A 56 2.62 -3.51 -3.05
CA ALA A 56 3.08 -4.11 -4.29
C ALA A 56 2.41 -5.47 -4.51
N ALA A 57 2.00 -5.75 -5.75
CA ALA A 57 1.37 -7.00 -6.14
C ALA A 57 1.96 -7.51 -7.45
N ARG A 58 2.23 -8.82 -7.53
CA ARG A 58 2.54 -9.48 -8.80
C ARG A 58 1.24 -9.75 -9.54
N VAL A 59 1.19 -9.35 -10.81
CA VAL A 59 0.02 -9.48 -11.69
C VAL A 59 0.44 -10.00 -13.05
N LYS A 60 -0.51 -10.55 -13.81
CA LYS A 60 -0.28 -10.92 -15.21
C LYS A 60 -0.22 -9.66 -16.09
N ASP A 61 -1.15 -8.74 -15.87
CA ASP A 61 -1.30 -7.50 -16.61
C ASP A 61 -1.24 -6.30 -15.64
N ILE A 62 -0.31 -5.38 -15.88
CA ILE A 62 -0.08 -4.18 -15.06
C ILE A 62 -1.11 -3.08 -15.33
N ASP A 63 -1.88 -3.19 -16.41
CA ASP A 63 -2.92 -2.24 -16.78
C ASP A 63 -4.25 -2.57 -16.07
N GLN A 64 -4.30 -3.69 -15.35
CA GLN A 64 -5.48 -4.16 -14.65
C GLN A 64 -5.24 -4.23 -13.14
N ILE A 65 -5.87 -3.31 -12.41
CA ILE A 65 -5.92 -3.35 -10.94
C ILE A 65 -6.59 -4.66 -10.49
N PRO A 66 -5.92 -5.51 -9.70
CA PRO A 66 -6.51 -6.75 -9.19
C PRO A 66 -7.71 -6.40 -8.30
N LYS A 67 -8.64 -7.34 -8.10
CA LYS A 67 -9.82 -7.11 -7.23
C LYS A 67 -9.48 -7.08 -5.73
N ALA A 68 -8.33 -7.63 -5.36
CA ALA A 68 -7.88 -7.74 -3.98
C ALA A 68 -6.36 -7.59 -3.88
N VAL A 69 -5.89 -6.86 -2.86
CA VAL A 69 -4.47 -6.73 -2.53
C VAL A 69 -4.27 -7.04 -1.04
N LEU A 70 -3.22 -7.77 -0.69
CA LEU A 70 -2.95 -8.11 0.71
C LEU A 70 -2.56 -6.86 1.51
N GLY A 71 -3.24 -6.67 2.64
CA GLY A 71 -2.88 -5.72 3.67
C GLY A 71 -1.88 -6.30 4.69
N ALA A 72 -1.44 -5.44 5.61
CA ALA A 72 -0.60 -5.83 6.73
C ALA A 72 -1.46 -6.28 7.93
N ALA A 73 -1.12 -5.87 9.16
CA ALA A 73 -1.88 -6.21 10.35
C ALA A 73 -3.21 -5.43 10.40
N TRP A 74 -4.30 -6.10 10.76
CA TRP A 74 -5.63 -5.49 10.83
C TRP A 74 -5.76 -4.50 11.98
N LYS A 75 -5.29 -4.85 13.18
CA LYS A 75 -5.48 -4.01 14.38
C LYS A 75 -4.95 -2.57 14.21
N PRO A 76 -3.69 -2.34 13.79
CA PRO A 76 -3.21 -0.98 13.54
C PRO A 76 -3.99 -0.25 12.45
N GLN A 77 -4.42 -0.96 11.40
CA GLN A 77 -5.23 -0.36 10.34
C GLN A 77 -6.59 0.10 10.88
N LYS A 78 -7.27 -0.76 11.65
CA LYS A 78 -8.56 -0.45 12.27
C LYS A 78 -8.45 0.74 13.22
N GLU A 79 -7.43 0.77 14.08
CA GLU A 79 -7.20 1.89 15.02
C GLU A 79 -7.05 3.24 14.29
N ARG A 80 -6.42 3.26 13.11
CA ARG A 80 -6.33 4.47 12.29
C ARG A 80 -7.67 4.84 11.67
N MET A 81 -8.39 3.87 11.11
CA MET A 81 -9.71 4.10 10.52
C MET A 81 -10.74 4.57 11.53
N ASP A 82 -10.74 4.00 12.74
CA ASP A 82 -11.62 4.43 13.86
C ASP A 82 -11.34 5.89 14.26
N ALA A 83 -10.09 6.36 14.07
CA ALA A 83 -9.70 7.75 14.26
C ALA A 83 -9.87 8.62 12.99
N ALA A 84 -10.55 8.12 11.96
CA ALA A 84 -10.70 8.75 10.64
C ALA A 84 -9.37 9.09 9.93
N ILE A 85 -8.29 8.37 10.25
CA ILE A 85 -6.98 8.53 9.63
C ILE A 85 -6.81 7.50 8.52
N TYR A 86 -6.76 8.00 7.28
CA TYR A 86 -6.48 7.21 6.08
C TYR A 86 -5.17 7.68 5.46
N PHE A 87 -4.28 6.74 5.16
CA PHE A 87 -3.06 7.04 4.41
C PHE A 87 -3.33 6.83 2.92
N PRO A 88 -3.00 7.81 2.05
CA PRO A 88 -3.07 7.60 0.61
C PRO A 88 -2.25 6.37 0.19
N LEU A 89 -2.74 5.64 -0.80
CA LEU A 89 -2.17 4.37 -1.22
C LEU A 89 -1.50 4.50 -2.60
N PHE A 90 -0.22 4.18 -2.66
CA PHE A 90 0.46 3.82 -3.90
C PHE A 90 0.36 2.31 -4.10
N LEU A 91 -0.27 1.89 -5.20
CA LEU A 91 -0.36 0.49 -5.61
C LEU A 91 0.59 0.24 -6.78
N VAL A 92 1.62 -0.56 -6.54
CA VAL A 92 2.62 -0.95 -7.52
C VAL A 92 2.27 -2.34 -8.06
N LEU A 93 1.96 -2.41 -9.35
CA LEU A 93 1.67 -3.68 -10.03
C LEU A 93 2.88 -4.11 -10.82
N VAL A 94 3.34 -5.35 -10.64
CA VAL A 94 4.57 -5.88 -11.24
C VAL A 94 4.28 -7.11 -12.10
N SER A 95 4.77 -7.11 -13.34
CA SER A 95 4.71 -8.24 -14.28
C SER A 95 6.07 -8.42 -14.97
N GLY A 96 6.86 -9.40 -14.52
CA GLY A 96 8.24 -9.58 -14.95
C GLY A 96 9.09 -8.34 -14.63
N LYS A 97 9.65 -7.71 -15.67
CA LYS A 97 10.43 -6.46 -15.55
C LYS A 97 9.58 -5.19 -15.66
N ARG A 98 8.30 -5.31 -16.03
CA ARG A 98 7.39 -4.17 -16.19
C ARG A 98 6.67 -3.89 -14.88
N TYR A 99 6.36 -2.62 -14.64
CA TYR A 99 5.52 -2.20 -13.53
C TYR A 99 4.64 -1.01 -13.90
N ALA A 100 3.54 -0.85 -13.18
CA ALA A 100 2.70 0.34 -13.19
C ALA A 100 2.53 0.85 -11.76
N ILE A 101 2.37 2.17 -11.60
CA ILE A 101 2.11 2.78 -10.29
C ILE A 101 0.74 3.44 -10.36
N TYR A 102 -0.17 2.99 -9.50
CA TYR A 102 -1.46 3.62 -9.29
C TYR A 102 -1.47 4.35 -7.95
N TYR A 103 -2.28 5.39 -7.87
CA TYR A 103 -2.46 6.21 -6.69
C TYR A 103 -3.94 6.31 -6.33
N LEU A 104 -4.23 6.14 -5.04
CA LEU A 104 -5.55 6.35 -4.45
C LEU A 104 -5.42 7.36 -3.31
N ALA A 105 -6.03 8.54 -3.48
CA ALA A 105 -6.08 9.57 -2.46
C ALA A 105 -6.81 9.07 -1.20
N ALA A 106 -6.43 9.58 -0.03
CA ALA A 106 -7.06 9.21 1.24
C ALA A 106 -8.57 9.49 1.24
N ASP A 107 -8.98 10.65 0.73
CA ASP A 107 -10.39 11.08 0.70
C ASP A 107 -11.27 10.24 -0.23
N LEU A 108 -10.65 9.44 -1.11
CA LEU A 108 -11.35 8.53 -2.02
C LEU A 108 -11.34 7.08 -1.52
N GLN A 109 -10.81 6.85 -0.31
CA GLN A 109 -10.87 5.55 0.36
C GLN A 109 -12.15 5.48 1.18
N THR A 110 -12.87 4.37 1.03
CA THR A 110 -14.07 4.09 1.83
C THR A 110 -13.80 2.91 2.77
N ILE A 111 -14.61 2.74 3.80
CA ILE A 111 -14.42 1.65 4.77
C ILE A 111 -14.50 0.26 4.11
N GLU A 112 -15.28 0.13 3.04
CA GLU A 112 -15.45 -1.09 2.26
C GLU A 112 -14.18 -1.53 1.53
N LEU A 113 -13.21 -0.62 1.35
CA LEU A 113 -11.88 -0.97 0.86
C LEU A 113 -11.18 -1.93 1.82
N PHE A 114 -11.47 -1.91 3.13
CA PHE A 114 -10.70 -2.63 4.12
C PHE A 114 -11.47 -3.82 4.68
N LYS A 115 -11.03 -5.04 4.35
CA LYS A 115 -11.67 -6.28 4.78
C LYS A 115 -10.80 -7.09 5.73
N PRO A 116 -11.16 -7.26 7.01
CA PRO A 116 -10.42 -8.13 7.91
C PRO A 116 -10.43 -9.57 7.39
N ARG A 117 -9.30 -10.26 7.51
CA ARG A 117 -9.19 -11.70 7.27
C ARG A 117 -9.46 -12.47 8.55
N ALA A 118 -9.72 -13.77 8.43
CA ALA A 118 -9.68 -14.65 9.60
C ALA A 118 -8.28 -14.59 10.26
N PRO A 119 -8.19 -14.56 11.60
CA PRO A 119 -6.93 -14.72 12.30
C PRO A 119 -6.23 -16.01 11.90
N LEU A 120 -4.90 -16.01 11.93
CA LEU A 120 -4.12 -17.22 11.67
C LEU A 120 -4.42 -18.30 12.72
N SER A 121 -4.43 -19.55 12.27
CA SER A 121 -4.72 -20.73 13.09
C SER A 121 -3.76 -20.87 14.27
N LYS A 122 -4.17 -21.63 15.29
CA LYS A 122 -3.37 -21.87 16.50
C LYS A 122 -2.01 -22.52 16.21
N THR A 123 -1.89 -23.26 15.11
CA THR A 123 -0.66 -23.94 14.69
C THR A 123 0.24 -23.09 13.81
N ALA A 124 -0.22 -21.90 13.37
CA ALA A 124 0.59 -21.02 12.54
C ALA A 124 1.72 -20.38 13.37
N ARG A 125 2.86 -20.10 12.71
CA ARG A 125 4.01 -19.41 13.33
C ARG A 125 3.64 -18.11 14.06
N ARG A 126 2.61 -17.41 13.58
CA ARG A 126 2.07 -16.19 14.19
C ARG A 126 0.60 -16.42 14.57
N ALA A 127 0.34 -17.42 15.42
CA ALA A 127 -1.00 -17.78 15.87
C ALA A 127 -1.79 -16.55 16.34
N GLY A 128 -3.05 -16.43 15.91
CA GLY A 128 -3.92 -15.31 16.24
C GLY A 128 -3.60 -13.99 15.52
N TRP A 129 -2.49 -13.89 14.76
CA TRP A 129 -2.24 -12.70 13.95
C TRP A 129 -3.34 -12.53 12.90
N GLN A 130 -3.89 -11.34 12.82
CA GLN A 130 -4.94 -11.01 11.86
C GLN A 130 -4.43 -10.00 10.84
N GLY A 131 -4.53 -10.37 9.57
CA GLY A 131 -4.31 -9.45 8.46
C GLY A 131 -5.62 -8.91 7.88
N PHE A 132 -5.52 -8.09 6.85
CA PHE A 132 -6.66 -7.61 6.08
C PHE A 132 -6.39 -7.66 4.57
N ILE A 133 -7.42 -7.36 3.77
CA ILE A 133 -7.37 -7.23 2.32
C ILE A 133 -7.86 -5.84 1.95
N TYR A 134 -7.18 -5.21 0.99
CA TYR A 134 -7.73 -4.09 0.22
C TYR A 134 -8.67 -4.67 -0.85
N ASP A 135 -9.99 -4.51 -0.69
CA ASP A 135 -10.98 -4.82 -1.73
C ASP A 135 -11.04 -3.68 -2.75
N THR A 136 -10.02 -3.65 -3.60
CA THR A 136 -9.81 -2.63 -4.62
C THR A 136 -10.92 -2.60 -5.67
N ALA A 137 -11.75 -3.64 -5.80
CA ALA A 137 -12.93 -3.61 -6.67
C ALA A 137 -13.93 -2.53 -6.25
N ARG A 138 -13.98 -2.15 -4.97
CA ARG A 138 -14.91 -1.13 -4.43
C ARG A 138 -14.55 0.30 -4.80
N VAL A 139 -13.28 0.56 -5.09
CA VAL A 139 -12.75 1.90 -5.37
C VAL A 139 -11.92 1.94 -6.65
N LYS A 140 -12.11 0.96 -7.56
CA LYS A 140 -11.28 0.81 -8.76
C LYS A 140 -11.26 2.08 -9.61
N ALA A 141 -12.41 2.75 -9.77
CA ALA A 141 -12.55 3.99 -10.54
C ALA A 141 -11.83 5.19 -9.91
N ASN A 142 -11.48 5.11 -8.62
CA ASN A 142 -10.84 6.20 -7.88
C ASN A 142 -9.31 6.16 -8.00
N PHE A 143 -8.74 5.09 -8.56
CA PHE A 143 -7.31 5.00 -8.80
C PHE A 143 -6.91 5.81 -10.02
N VAL A 144 -5.81 6.56 -9.89
CA VAL A 144 -5.16 7.27 -11.00
C VAL A 144 -3.83 6.58 -11.29
N ARG A 145 -3.54 6.32 -12.57
CA ARG A 145 -2.23 5.81 -12.97
C ARG A 145 -1.21 6.95 -13.06
N LEU A 146 -0.06 6.77 -12.42
CA LEU A 146 1.06 7.71 -12.41
C LEU A 146 2.18 7.30 -13.38
N VAL A 147 2.38 5.99 -13.56
CA VAL A 147 3.38 5.36 -14.45
C VAL A 147 2.76 4.15 -15.12
#